data_AF-A0A927AZH7-F1
#
_entry.id   AF-A0A927AZH7-F1
#
_cell.length_a   1.000
_cell.length_b   1.000
_cell.length_c   1.000
_cell.angle_alpha   90.00
_cell.angle_beta   90.00
_cell.angle_gamma   90.00
#
_symmetry.space_group_name_H-M   'P 1'
#
loop_
_entity.id
_entity.type
_entity.pdbx_description
1 polymer ?
#
loop_
_entity_poly.entity_id
_entity_poly.type
_entity_poly.pdbx_seq_one_letter_code
_entity_poly.pdbx_strand_id
1 'polypeptide(L)'
;MSTEQNYVGRANYANSPVPTVTQILQTAINAVPSVENRPSAHFSYSRYLIDQLCQEGRITPLERPQAGIATTQDDSMSPRLPEGVDFIAVTVQPVQYHTLIGKVVAVTVKADRFAFYLGRVVCITPHYVRVSRDNAEWSDRIESRSVIASMARVVSVLEVAVN
;
A
#
# COMPACT_ATOMS: atom_id res chain seq x y z
N MET A 1 -22.63 53.04 41.01
CA MET A 1 -22.47 51.67 40.47
C MET A 1 -21.60 51.81 39.21
N SER A 2 -20.28 51.64 39.34
CA SER A 2 -19.51 50.36 39.19
C SER A 2 -19.31 50.04 37.70
N THR A 3 -18.12 49.91 37.10
CA THR A 3 -16.71 49.99 37.55
C THR A 3 -15.89 50.17 36.27
N GLU A 4 -15.08 51.22 36.17
CA GLU A 4 -13.91 51.20 35.28
C GLU A 4 -12.94 50.15 35.81
N GLN A 5 -12.49 49.24 34.94
CA GLN A 5 -11.31 48.43 35.21
C GLN A 5 -10.32 48.62 34.07
N ASN A 6 -9.35 49.49 34.34
CA ASN A 6 -8.00 49.39 33.79
C ASN A 6 -7.43 48.02 34.19
N TYR A 7 -6.95 47.24 33.22
CA TYR A 7 -5.99 46.18 33.51
C TYR A 7 -4.64 46.52 32.88
N VAL A 8 -3.66 46.63 33.76
CA VAL A 8 -2.24 46.93 33.52
C VAL A 8 -1.51 45.59 33.42
N GLY A 9 -0.62 45.44 32.43
CA GLY A 9 0.27 44.28 32.41
C GLY A 9 0.96 44.01 31.07
N ARG A 10 1.94 44.85 30.70
CA ARG A 10 3.05 44.41 29.83
C ARG A 10 3.99 43.56 30.67
N ALA A 11 4.21 42.31 30.27
CA ALA A 11 5.43 41.58 30.57
C ALA A 11 6.12 41.24 29.24
N ASN A 12 7.28 41.84 29.03
CA ASN A 12 8.22 41.44 27.98
C ASN A 12 8.78 40.06 28.36
N TYR A 13 8.57 39.07 27.50
CA TYR A 13 9.55 38.00 27.32
C TYR A 13 9.85 37.87 25.84
N ALA A 14 11.03 38.40 25.49
CA ALA A 14 11.80 37.94 24.36
C ALA A 14 12.08 36.43 24.51
N ASN A 15 12.25 35.76 23.36
CA ASN A 15 12.64 34.36 23.21
C ASN A 15 11.56 33.33 23.59
N SER A 16 10.65 33.06 22.66
CA SER A 16 10.09 31.72 22.50
C SER A 16 10.08 31.40 21.01
N PRO A 17 10.82 30.37 20.54
CA PRO A 17 10.91 30.07 19.13
C PRO A 17 9.54 29.63 18.63
N VAL A 18 9.08 30.29 17.57
CA VAL A 18 7.97 29.82 16.74
C VAL A 18 8.29 28.37 16.34
N PRO A 19 7.44 27.38 16.64
CA PRO A 19 7.72 26.01 16.24
C PRO A 19 7.66 25.93 14.72
N THR A 20 8.83 25.84 14.11
CA THR A 20 8.98 25.55 12.69
C THR A 20 8.36 24.18 12.42
N VAL A 21 7.54 24.10 11.37
CA VAL A 21 6.78 22.91 10.90
C VAL A 21 7.62 21.62 10.81
N THR A 22 8.93 21.73 10.81
CA THR A 22 9.91 20.64 10.83
C THR A 22 9.92 19.81 12.13
N GLN A 23 9.40 20.30 13.26
CA GLN A 23 9.43 19.56 14.54
C GLN A 23 8.24 18.62 14.80
N ILE A 24 7.16 18.70 14.02
CA ILE A 24 6.01 17.78 14.16
C ILE A 24 6.29 16.43 13.46
N LEU A 25 7.28 16.37 12.58
CA LEU A 25 7.66 15.14 11.86
C LEU A 25 8.58 14.19 12.66
N GLN A 26 9.19 14.64 13.75
CA GLN A 26 10.17 13.82 14.48
C GLN A 26 9.54 12.98 15.61
N THR A 27 8.36 13.32 16.10
CA THR A 27 7.69 12.60 17.22
C THR A 27 6.76 11.48 16.76
N ALA A 28 6.42 11.42 15.46
CA ALA A 28 5.67 10.30 14.88
C ALA A 28 6.57 9.09 14.51
N ILE A 29 7.90 9.27 14.48
CA ILE A 29 8.85 8.24 14.07
C ILE A 29 9.30 7.35 15.25
N ASN A 30 9.18 7.82 16.50
CA ASN A 30 9.70 7.12 17.69
C ASN A 30 8.66 6.32 18.49
N ALA A 31 7.44 6.13 17.98
CA ALA A 31 6.43 5.26 18.58
C ALA A 31 6.37 3.87 17.92
N VAL A 32 7.38 3.50 17.14
CA VAL A 32 7.62 2.09 16.80
C VAL A 32 8.54 1.56 17.89
N PRO A 33 8.11 0.60 18.73
CA PRO A 33 9.05 -0.07 19.62
C PRO A 33 10.15 -0.66 18.73
N SER A 34 11.39 -0.20 18.95
CA SER A 34 12.59 -0.79 18.42
C SER A 34 12.60 -2.25 18.87
N VAL A 35 12.10 -3.14 18.02
CA VAL A 35 12.24 -4.57 18.19
C VAL A 35 13.74 -4.83 18.17
N GLU A 36 14.24 -5.21 19.34
CA GLU A 36 15.58 -5.76 19.51
C GLU A 36 15.94 -6.66 18.33
N ASN A 37 17.12 -6.40 17.78
CA ASN A 37 17.87 -7.31 16.94
C ASN A 37 18.03 -8.66 17.66
N ARG A 38 17.02 -9.53 17.53
CA ARG A 38 17.16 -10.97 17.68
C ARG A 38 16.96 -11.56 16.29
N PRO A 39 17.98 -12.17 15.67
CA PRO A 39 17.74 -12.99 14.49
C PRO A 39 16.90 -14.18 14.95
N SER A 40 15.59 -14.12 14.76
CA SER A 40 14.74 -15.30 14.98
C SER A 40 15.02 -16.28 13.84
N ALA A 41 15.39 -17.51 14.21
CA ALA A 41 15.70 -18.60 13.29
C ALA A 41 14.45 -19.17 12.58
N HIS A 42 13.54 -18.29 12.19
CA HIS A 42 12.36 -18.59 11.38
C HIS A 42 12.32 -17.62 10.21
N PHE A 43 13.26 -17.79 9.27
CA PHE A 43 13.10 -17.26 7.93
C PHE A 43 11.89 -17.95 7.31
N SER A 44 10.73 -17.28 7.30
CA SER A 44 9.58 -17.78 6.56
C SER A 44 9.95 -17.78 5.07
N TYR A 45 9.64 -18.86 4.36
CA TYR A 45 9.90 -19.00 2.92
C TYR A 45 9.39 -17.77 2.12
N SER A 46 8.25 -17.21 2.55
CA SER A 46 7.70 -15.96 2.03
C SER A 46 8.62 -14.74 2.16
N ARG A 47 9.29 -14.56 3.31
CA ARG A 47 10.25 -13.47 3.51
C ARG A 47 11.46 -13.69 2.62
N TYR A 48 11.98 -14.90 2.55
CA TYR A 48 13.11 -15.22 1.67
C TYR A 48 12.83 -14.84 0.20
N LEU A 49 11.66 -15.20 -0.34
CA LEU A 49 11.30 -14.86 -1.73
C LEU A 49 11.17 -13.35 -1.96
N ILE A 50 10.55 -12.62 -1.03
CA ILE A 50 10.42 -11.15 -1.12
C ILE A 50 11.80 -10.49 -1.02
N ASP A 51 12.67 -11.01 -0.16
CA ASP A 51 14.04 -10.52 0.02
C ASP A 51 14.86 -10.69 -1.25
N GLN A 52 14.72 -11.85 -1.91
CA GLN A 52 15.36 -12.15 -3.17
C GLN A 52 14.91 -11.15 -4.26
N LEU A 53 13.62 -10.87 -4.38
CA LEU A 53 13.12 -9.85 -5.31
C LEU A 53 13.70 -8.45 -5.04
N CYS A 54 13.95 -8.12 -3.76
CA CYS A 54 14.58 -6.86 -3.38
C CYS A 54 16.06 -6.82 -3.78
N GLN A 55 16.78 -7.95 -3.64
CA GLN A 55 18.18 -8.08 -4.06
C GLN A 55 18.34 -8.01 -5.59
N GLU A 56 17.38 -8.59 -6.32
CA GLU A 56 17.31 -8.53 -7.79
C GLU A 56 16.88 -7.15 -8.32
N GLY A 57 16.52 -6.21 -7.44
CA GLY A 57 16.06 -4.87 -7.81
C GLY A 57 14.65 -4.84 -8.43
N ARG A 58 13.88 -5.92 -8.30
CA ARG A 58 12.49 -6.02 -8.81
C ARG A 58 11.49 -5.27 -7.92
N ILE A 59 11.82 -5.14 -6.64
CA ILE A 59 11.15 -4.26 -5.68
C ILE A 59 12.19 -3.43 -4.94
N THR A 60 11.82 -2.23 -4.52
CA THR A 60 12.70 -1.36 -3.73
C THR A 60 12.72 -1.76 -2.24
N PRO A 61 13.76 -1.38 -1.48
CA PRO A 61 13.77 -1.59 -0.02
C PRO A 61 12.58 -0.94 0.71
N LEU A 62 12.01 0.13 0.15
CA LEU A 62 10.81 0.79 0.67
C LEU A 62 9.51 0.05 0.36
N GLU A 63 9.47 -0.67 -0.77
CA GLU A 63 8.33 -1.50 -1.18
C GLU A 63 8.31 -2.85 -0.45
N ARG A 64 9.47 -3.37 -0.07
CA ARG A 64 9.63 -4.65 0.65
C ARG A 64 8.66 -4.82 1.84
N PRO A 65 8.53 -3.89 2.81
CA PRO A 65 7.58 -4.06 3.93
C PRO A 65 6.10 -4.02 3.51
N GLN A 66 5.80 -3.57 2.28
CA GLN A 66 4.46 -3.51 1.71
C GLN A 66 4.16 -4.71 0.79
N ALA A 67 5.13 -5.60 0.63
CA ALA A 67 5.02 -6.80 -0.19
C ALA A 67 4.41 -7.96 0.59
N GLY A 68 3.62 -8.78 -0.10
CA GLY A 68 3.03 -10.00 0.44
C GLY A 68 2.80 -11.04 -0.65
N ILE A 69 2.57 -12.28 -0.23
CA ILE A 69 2.15 -13.37 -1.11
C ILE A 69 0.64 -13.56 -0.97
N ALA A 70 -0.03 -13.79 -2.10
CA ALA A 70 -1.43 -14.15 -2.18
C ALA A 70 -1.62 -15.21 -3.27
N THR A 71 -2.72 -15.95 -3.18
CA THR A 71 -3.10 -16.98 -4.15
C THR A 71 -4.27 -16.48 -4.99
N THR A 72 -4.20 -16.63 -6.31
CA THR A 72 -5.30 -16.32 -7.23
C THR A 72 -6.56 -17.11 -6.86
N GLN A 73 -7.71 -16.44 -6.75
CA GLN A 73 -8.99 -17.04 -6.34
C GLN A 73 -9.91 -17.37 -7.52
N ASP A 74 -9.58 -16.90 -8.71
CA ASP A 74 -10.36 -17.08 -9.94
C ASP A 74 -9.41 -17.12 -11.15
N ASP A 75 -9.97 -17.42 -12.32
CA ASP A 75 -9.26 -17.54 -13.60
C ASP A 75 -9.36 -16.26 -14.46
N SER A 76 -9.73 -15.12 -13.87
CA SER A 76 -9.99 -13.87 -14.60
C SER A 76 -8.74 -13.27 -15.27
N MET A 77 -7.56 -13.70 -14.84
CA MET A 77 -6.27 -13.29 -15.41
C MET A 77 -5.57 -14.41 -16.18
N SER A 78 -6.26 -15.52 -16.46
CA SER A 78 -5.76 -16.60 -17.32
C SER A 78 -5.49 -16.11 -18.74
N PRO A 79 -4.46 -16.65 -19.44
CA PRO A 79 -3.57 -17.72 -18.98
C PRO A 79 -2.36 -17.23 -18.17
N ARG A 80 -2.20 -15.91 -17.94
CA ARG A 80 -1.00 -15.35 -17.33
C ARG A 80 -0.94 -15.54 -15.81
N LEU A 81 -2.09 -15.45 -15.16
CA LEU A 81 -2.27 -15.80 -13.75
C LEU A 81 -3.49 -16.75 -13.66
N PRO A 82 -3.26 -18.06 -13.87
CA PRO A 82 -4.28 -19.08 -13.66
C PRO A 82 -4.76 -19.14 -12.20
N GLU A 83 -5.93 -19.73 -11.98
CA GLU A 83 -6.46 -20.00 -10.64
C GLU A 83 -5.52 -20.91 -9.82
N GLY A 84 -5.47 -20.71 -8.51
CA GLY A 84 -4.64 -21.48 -7.59
C GLY A 84 -3.13 -21.17 -7.61
N VAL A 85 -2.68 -20.17 -8.36
CA VAL A 85 -1.27 -19.77 -8.44
C VAL A 85 -0.94 -18.71 -7.39
N ASP A 86 0.19 -18.91 -6.70
CA ASP A 86 0.72 -17.91 -5.78
C ASP A 86 1.41 -16.77 -6.53
N PHE A 87 1.26 -15.55 -6.04
CA PHE A 87 1.92 -14.38 -6.59
C PHE A 87 2.39 -13.45 -5.47
N ILE A 88 3.43 -12.68 -5.76
CA ILE A 88 3.92 -11.61 -4.90
C ILE A 88 3.35 -10.30 -5.41
N ALA A 89 2.75 -9.52 -4.51
CA ALA A 89 2.25 -8.19 -4.80
C ALA A 89 2.72 -7.17 -3.76
N VAL A 90 2.85 -5.92 -4.19
CA VAL A 90 3.25 -4.78 -3.36
C VAL A 90 2.07 -3.83 -3.24
N THR A 91 1.62 -3.59 -2.01
CA THR A 91 0.57 -2.60 -1.74
C THR A 91 1.07 -1.21 -2.15
N VAL A 92 0.25 -0.45 -2.87
CA VAL A 92 0.63 0.86 -3.40
C VAL A 92 -0.18 1.95 -2.71
N GLN A 93 0.46 3.08 -2.42
CA GLN A 93 -0.24 4.20 -1.79
C GLN A 93 -1.19 4.90 -2.79
N PRO A 94 -2.34 5.45 -2.34
CA PRO A 94 -3.31 6.10 -3.22
C PRO A 94 -2.76 7.21 -4.11
N VAL A 95 -1.73 7.94 -3.65
CA VAL A 95 -1.03 8.98 -4.41
C VAL A 95 -0.27 8.41 -5.60
N GLN A 96 0.18 7.15 -5.52
CA GLN A 96 0.94 6.45 -6.55
C GLN A 96 0.08 5.65 -7.51
N TYR A 97 -1.26 5.65 -7.36
CA TYR A 97 -2.15 4.85 -8.21
C TYR A 97 -1.92 5.12 -9.70
N HIS A 98 -1.67 6.36 -10.10
CA HIS A 98 -1.36 6.72 -11.49
C HIS A 98 -0.22 5.89 -12.12
N THR A 99 0.72 5.37 -11.31
CA THR A 99 1.81 4.51 -11.77
C THR A 99 1.39 3.07 -12.08
N LEU A 100 0.14 2.69 -11.82
CA LEU A 100 -0.40 1.34 -12.00
C LEU A 100 -0.96 1.09 -13.40
N ILE A 101 -1.13 2.12 -14.24
CA ILE A 101 -1.65 1.98 -15.59
C ILE A 101 -0.82 0.96 -16.38
N GLY A 102 -1.49 -0.02 -17.00
CA GLY A 102 -0.90 -1.15 -17.72
C GLY A 102 -0.46 -2.33 -16.84
N LYS A 103 -0.43 -2.17 -15.51
CA LYS A 103 0.04 -3.20 -14.56
C LYS A 103 -1.10 -4.06 -14.06
N VAL A 104 -0.77 -5.30 -13.70
CA VAL A 104 -1.70 -6.21 -13.01
C VAL A 104 -1.74 -5.85 -11.53
N VAL A 105 -2.95 -5.74 -10.99
CA VAL A 105 -3.20 -5.35 -9.60
C VAL A 105 -4.21 -6.28 -8.95
N ALA A 106 -4.02 -6.54 -7.66
CA ALA A 106 -5.06 -7.03 -6.77
C ALA A 106 -5.76 -5.82 -6.13
N VAL A 107 -7.09 -5.80 -6.18
CA VAL A 107 -7.90 -4.71 -5.65
C VAL A 107 -8.84 -5.25 -4.59
N THR A 108 -8.78 -4.65 -3.40
CA THR A 108 -9.71 -4.91 -2.30
C THR A 108 -10.65 -3.73 -2.15
N VAL A 109 -11.93 -4.01 -1.95
CA VAL A 109 -12.96 -2.98 -1.76
C VAL A 109 -13.37 -2.90 -0.29
N LYS A 110 -13.90 -1.76 0.14
CA LYS A 110 -14.27 -1.53 1.54
C LYS A 110 -15.42 -2.43 2.02
N ALA A 111 -16.30 -2.83 1.10
CA ALA A 111 -17.46 -3.68 1.37
C ALA A 111 -17.05 -5.12 1.72
N ASP A 112 -15.96 -5.61 1.13
CA ASP A 112 -15.40 -6.93 1.41
C ASP A 112 -13.88 -6.83 1.46
N ARG A 113 -13.37 -6.76 2.68
CA ARG A 113 -11.94 -6.57 2.95
C ARG A 113 -11.14 -7.87 2.94
N PHE A 114 -11.82 -9.00 2.83
CA PHE A 114 -11.20 -10.33 2.87
C PHE A 114 -11.05 -10.93 1.48
N ALA A 115 -11.82 -10.46 0.51
CA ALA A 115 -11.65 -10.77 -0.90
C ALA A 115 -10.86 -9.70 -1.64
N PHE A 116 -10.25 -10.10 -2.74
CA PHE A 116 -9.72 -9.20 -3.76
C PHE A 116 -10.13 -9.72 -5.12
N TYR A 117 -10.07 -8.84 -6.12
CA TYR A 117 -10.13 -9.25 -7.51
C TYR A 117 -8.87 -8.79 -8.24
N LEU A 118 -8.48 -9.50 -9.29
CA LEU A 118 -7.32 -9.17 -10.09
C LEU A 118 -7.70 -8.39 -11.35
N GLY A 119 -6.77 -7.65 -11.92
CA GLY A 119 -7.05 -6.96 -13.18
C GLY A 119 -5.88 -6.15 -13.66
N ARG A 120 -5.83 -5.89 -14.96
CA ARG A 120 -4.89 -4.94 -15.54
C ARG A 120 -5.48 -3.55 -15.51
N VAL A 121 -4.80 -2.59 -14.90
CA VAL A 121 -5.34 -1.23 -14.83
C VAL A 121 -5.30 -0.58 -16.22
N VAL A 122 -6.47 -0.22 -16.73
CA VAL A 122 -6.61 0.45 -18.04
C VAL A 122 -6.71 1.95 -17.85
N CYS A 123 -7.41 2.40 -16.82
CA CYS A 123 -7.67 3.81 -16.59
C CYS A 123 -7.78 4.12 -15.10
N ILE A 124 -7.26 5.28 -14.71
CA ILE A 124 -7.38 5.84 -13.36
C ILE A 124 -7.78 7.30 -13.49
N THR A 125 -8.90 7.64 -12.87
CA THR A 125 -9.38 9.02 -12.77
C THR A 125 -9.51 9.41 -11.29
N PRO A 126 -9.79 10.68 -10.98
CA PRO A 126 -10.12 11.07 -9.61
C PRO A 126 -11.32 10.30 -9.03
N HIS A 127 -12.24 9.83 -9.88
CA HIS A 127 -13.52 9.25 -9.46
C HIS A 127 -13.56 7.72 -9.54
N TYR A 128 -12.86 7.11 -10.49
CA TYR A 128 -12.93 5.66 -10.69
C TYR A 128 -11.60 5.06 -11.17
N VAL A 129 -11.49 3.75 -11.00
CA VAL A 129 -10.46 2.91 -11.59
C VAL A 129 -11.16 1.89 -12.48
N ARG A 130 -10.67 1.71 -13.70
CA ARG A 130 -11.10 0.63 -14.59
C ARG A 130 -9.97 -0.39 -14.73
N VAL A 131 -10.29 -1.64 -14.49
CA VAL A 131 -9.40 -2.77 -14.76
C VAL A 131 -10.00 -3.67 -15.84
N SER A 132 -9.16 -4.17 -16.73
CA SER A 132 -9.51 -5.22 -17.68
C SER A 132 -9.08 -6.59 -17.17
N ARG A 133 -9.67 -7.61 -17.75
CA ARG A 133 -9.35 -9.02 -17.51
C ARG A 133 -8.59 -9.57 -18.70
N ASP A 134 -7.63 -10.47 -18.43
CA ASP A 134 -6.89 -11.13 -19.50
C ASP A 134 -7.71 -12.33 -20.06
N ASN A 135 -8.63 -12.90 -19.25
CA ASN A 135 -9.62 -13.87 -19.71
C ASN A 135 -10.84 -13.15 -20.32
N ALA A 136 -11.15 -13.45 -21.59
CA ALA A 136 -12.22 -12.81 -22.36
C ALA A 136 -13.64 -13.16 -21.88
N GLU A 137 -13.81 -14.23 -21.10
CA GLU A 137 -15.09 -14.59 -20.50
C GLU A 137 -15.49 -13.64 -19.35
N TRP A 138 -14.52 -12.89 -18.83
CA TRP A 138 -14.72 -11.95 -17.75
C TRP A 138 -14.84 -10.52 -18.26
N SER A 139 -15.86 -9.82 -17.76
CA SER A 139 -16.04 -8.40 -18.08
C SER A 139 -15.03 -7.52 -17.34
N ASP A 140 -14.70 -6.38 -17.96
CA ASP A 140 -13.99 -5.30 -17.31
C ASP A 140 -14.72 -4.85 -16.03
N ARG A 141 -13.95 -4.44 -15.03
CA ARG A 141 -14.49 -3.96 -13.76
C ARG A 141 -14.17 -2.49 -13.57
N ILE A 142 -15.19 -1.71 -13.25
CA ILE A 142 -15.08 -0.28 -12.96
C ILE A 142 -15.48 -0.09 -11.50
N GLU A 143 -14.57 0.44 -10.70
CA GLU A 143 -14.82 0.72 -9.29
C GLU A 143 -14.61 2.19 -8.99
N SER A 144 -15.50 2.74 -8.15
CA SER A 144 -15.30 4.08 -7.61
C SER A 144 -14.04 4.13 -6.74
N ARG A 145 -13.25 5.20 -6.87
CA ARG A 145 -12.07 5.43 -6.03
C ARG A 145 -12.42 5.48 -4.54
N SER A 146 -13.65 5.89 -4.19
CA SER A 146 -14.09 5.97 -2.80
C SER A 146 -14.35 4.61 -2.17
N VAL A 147 -14.62 3.56 -2.96
CA VAL A 147 -14.92 2.21 -2.47
C VAL A 147 -13.69 1.31 -2.41
N ILE A 148 -12.60 1.68 -3.08
CA ILE A 148 -11.34 0.93 -3.03
C ILE A 148 -10.72 1.09 -1.62
N ALA A 149 -10.41 -0.04 -0.99
CA ALA A 149 -9.71 -0.09 0.29
C ALA A 149 -8.19 -0.11 0.07
N SER A 150 -7.72 -0.92 -0.88
CA SER A 150 -6.30 -1.01 -1.23
C SER A 150 -6.13 -1.48 -2.67
N MET A 151 -4.98 -1.17 -3.25
CA MET A 151 -4.50 -1.76 -4.50
C MET A 151 -3.08 -2.26 -4.28
N ALA A 152 -2.80 -3.48 -4.73
CA ALA A 152 -1.46 -4.06 -4.71
C ALA A 152 -1.02 -4.43 -6.12
N ARG A 153 0.15 -3.96 -6.54
CA ARG A 153 0.76 -4.29 -7.83
C ARG A 153 1.36 -5.68 -7.78
N VAL A 154 0.99 -6.56 -8.70
CA VAL A 154 1.64 -7.86 -8.86
C VAL A 154 3.04 -7.65 -9.43
N VAL A 155 4.05 -8.22 -8.77
CA VAL A 155 5.48 -8.07 -9.14
C VAL A 155 6.13 -9.37 -9.57
N SER A 156 5.65 -10.52 -9.09
CA SER A 156 6.10 -11.84 -9.54
C SER A 156 4.99 -12.85 -9.38
N VAL A 157 4.95 -13.83 -10.29
CA VAL A 157 4.17 -15.06 -10.15
C VAL A 157 5.13 -16.13 -9.60
N LEU A 158 4.66 -16.94 -8.66
CA LEU A 158 5.39 -18.07 -8.12
C LEU A 158 4.91 -19.29 -8.89
N GLU A 159 5.69 -19.74 -9.87
CA GLU A 159 5.40 -20.99 -10.54
C GLU A 159 5.56 -22.12 -9.53
N VAL A 160 4.47 -22.86 -9.28
CA VAL A 160 4.59 -24.16 -8.63
C VAL A 160 5.30 -25.03 -9.64
N ALA A 161 6.55 -25.42 -9.34
CA ALA A 161 7.24 -26.43 -10.11
C ALA A 161 6.41 -27.72 -10.05
N VAL A 162 5.62 -27.96 -11.09
CA VAL A 162 4.99 -29.26 -11.31
C VAL A 162 6.12 -30.19 -11.73
N ASN A 163 6.67 -30.91 -10.76
CA ASN A 163 7.53 -32.06 -11.01
C ASN A 163 6.72 -33.22 -11.59
#